data_AF-H5X890-F1
#
_entry.id   AF-H5X890-F1
#
_cell.length_a   1.000
_cell.length_b   1.000
_cell.length_c   1.000
_cell.angle_alpha   90.00
_cell.angle_beta   90.00
_cell.angle_gamma   90.00
#
_symmetry.space_group_name_H-M   'P 1'
#
loop_
_entity.id
_entity.type
_entity.pdbx_description
1 polymer ?
#
loop_
_entity_poly.entity_id
_entity_poly.type
_entity_poly.pdbx_seq_one_letter_code
_entity_poly.pdbx_strand_id
1 'polypeptide(L)'
;MNTPQSQLGSPTESSRPRGNRPRRWVLPTAVALGLLVGGGAVGLAWSVTGGSGEGPAADVSAACAAIERTPALLPEGDFASLRRWGAAAELAAAAAEVDKSYQPLADAISKPVHIYRSTFEARGPQFEQAVSAARDACANA
;
A
#
# COMPACT_ATOMS: atom_id res chain seq x y z
N MET A 1 -56.98 -52.77 4.66
CA MET A 1 -55.70 -52.73 3.92
C MET A 1 -55.87 -51.79 2.73
N ASN A 2 -55.07 -50.73 2.72
CA ASN A 2 -54.67 -49.77 1.67
C ASN A 2 -55.58 -49.42 0.46
N THR A 3 -55.82 -48.09 0.39
CA THR A 3 -56.00 -47.09 -0.71
C THR A 3 -55.15 -47.33 -2.00
N PRO A 4 -55.20 -46.55 -3.14
CA PRO A 4 -55.78 -45.20 -3.45
C PRO A 4 -56.29 -44.92 -4.92
N GLN A 5 -56.48 -43.62 -5.25
CA GLN A 5 -56.55 -42.91 -6.58
C GLN A 5 -57.98 -42.75 -7.14
N SER A 6 -58.49 -41.61 -7.63
CA SER A 6 -57.92 -40.50 -8.44
C SER A 6 -58.84 -39.25 -8.33
N GLN A 7 -58.34 -38.05 -8.04
CA GLN A 7 -58.07 -36.90 -8.95
C GLN A 7 -59.23 -36.46 -9.87
N LEU A 8 -59.69 -35.21 -9.73
CA LEU A 8 -60.25 -34.34 -10.78
C LEU A 8 -60.21 -32.87 -10.33
N GLY A 9 -59.54 -32.01 -11.12
CA GLY A 9 -59.35 -30.56 -10.93
C GLY A 9 -60.65 -29.74 -11.04
N SER A 10 -60.72 -28.41 -10.97
CA SER A 10 -59.84 -27.22 -11.06
C SER A 10 -60.73 -26.03 -10.55
N PRO A 11 -60.28 -24.80 -10.21
CA PRO A 11 -59.47 -23.95 -11.09
C PRO A 11 -58.46 -22.99 -10.42
N THR A 12 -57.49 -22.58 -11.24
CA THR A 12 -56.72 -21.33 -11.20
C THR A 12 -56.81 -20.46 -9.95
N GLU A 13 -55.79 -20.53 -9.11
CA GLU A 13 -55.30 -19.33 -8.42
C GLU A 13 -53.83 -19.10 -8.80
N SER A 14 -53.66 -18.63 -10.04
CA SER A 14 -52.42 -17.98 -10.46
C SER A 14 -52.32 -16.68 -9.65
N SER A 15 -51.71 -16.78 -8.47
CA SER A 15 -51.29 -15.64 -7.66
C SER A 15 -50.28 -14.83 -8.46
N ARG A 16 -50.75 -13.84 -9.24
CA ARG A 16 -49.89 -12.80 -9.78
C ARG A 16 -49.20 -12.13 -8.60
N PRO A 17 -47.86 -12.05 -8.56
CA PRO A 17 -47.22 -11.17 -7.60
C PRO A 17 -47.72 -9.75 -7.90
N ARG A 18 -48.41 -9.16 -6.92
CA ARG A 18 -48.76 -7.74 -6.90
C ARG A 18 -47.48 -6.99 -7.22
N GLY A 19 -47.50 -6.21 -8.30
CA GLY A 19 -46.38 -5.38 -8.73
C GLY A 19 -45.91 -4.53 -7.56
N ASN A 20 -44.82 -4.97 -6.92
CA ASN A 20 -44.13 -4.20 -5.93
C ASN A 20 -43.46 -3.08 -6.72
N ARG A 21 -44.11 -1.91 -6.82
CA ARG A 21 -43.44 -0.71 -7.32
C ARG A 21 -42.17 -0.60 -6.50
N PRO A 22 -40.96 -0.72 -7.09
CA PRO A 22 -39.75 -0.67 -6.31
C PRO A 22 -39.77 0.70 -5.62
N ARG A 23 -40.02 0.66 -4.31
CA ARG A 23 -40.04 1.82 -3.45
C ARG A 23 -38.71 2.49 -3.71
N ARG A 24 -38.71 3.67 -4.34
CA ARG A 24 -37.51 4.36 -4.87
C ARG A 24 -36.38 4.55 -3.85
N TRP A 25 -36.67 4.25 -2.59
CA TRP A 25 -35.78 4.24 -1.43
C TRP A 25 -35.05 2.92 -1.17
N VAL A 26 -35.47 1.79 -1.74
CA VAL A 26 -34.84 0.47 -1.51
C VAL A 26 -33.47 0.39 -2.18
N LEU A 27 -33.33 0.98 -3.37
CA LEU A 27 -32.07 1.01 -4.11
C LEU A 27 -30.97 1.81 -3.38
N PRO A 28 -31.20 3.07 -2.96
CA PRO A 28 -30.16 3.82 -2.23
C PRO A 28 -29.82 3.19 -0.88
N THR A 29 -30.79 2.59 -0.17
CA THR A 29 -30.50 1.87 1.09
C THR A 29 -29.67 0.62 0.87
N ALA A 30 -29.95 -0.15 -0.19
CA ALA A 30 -29.17 -1.34 -0.52
C ALA A 30 -27.74 -0.98 -0.94
N VAL A 31 -27.57 0.11 -1.69
CA VAL A 31 -26.24 0.63 -2.06
C VAL A 31 -25.48 1.12 -0.83
N ALA A 32 -26.12 1.88 0.07
CA ALA A 32 -25.48 2.36 1.30
C ALA A 32 -25.04 1.20 2.20
N LEU A 33 -25.88 0.18 2.37
CA LEU A 33 -25.53 -1.02 3.14
C LEU A 33 -24.42 -1.83 2.45
N GLY A 34 -24.48 -1.97 1.12
CA GLY A 34 -23.42 -2.61 0.34
C GLY A 34 -22.08 -1.88 0.45
N LEU A 35 -22.08 -0.55 0.45
CA LEU A 35 -20.89 0.29 0.64
C LEU A 35 -20.35 0.22 2.07
N LEU A 36 -21.21 0.16 3.08
CA LEU A 36 -20.77 0.01 4.47
C LEU A 36 -20.15 -1.36 4.73
N VAL A 37 -20.73 -2.43 4.17
CA VAL A 37 -20.20 -3.79 4.32
C VAL A 37 -18.96 -4.00 3.46
N GLY A 38 -18.99 -3.57 2.19
CA GLY A 38 -17.85 -3.67 1.28
C GLY A 38 -16.70 -2.74 1.67
N GLY A 39 -17.00 -1.48 1.96
CA GLY A 39 -16.03 -0.49 2.42
C GLY A 39 -15.50 -0.78 3.82
N GLY A 40 -16.33 -1.33 4.71
CA GLY A 40 -15.91 -1.77 6.03
C GLY A 40 -14.93 -2.96 5.97
N ALA A 41 -15.18 -3.95 5.12
CA ALA A 41 -14.27 -5.08 4.94
C ALA A 41 -12.93 -4.65 4.33
N VAL A 42 -12.95 -3.73 3.36
CA VAL A 42 -11.72 -3.16 2.78
C VAL A 42 -11.00 -2.33 3.84
N GLY A 43 -11.67 -1.42 4.55
CA GLY A 43 -11.06 -0.61 5.61
C GLY A 43 -10.47 -1.44 6.75
N LEU A 44 -11.14 -2.52 7.16
CA LEU A 44 -10.62 -3.45 8.15
C LEU A 44 -9.44 -4.26 7.61
N ALA A 45 -9.49 -4.72 6.36
CA ALA A 45 -8.35 -5.38 5.72
C ALA A 45 -7.13 -4.44 5.67
N TRP A 46 -7.31 -3.17 5.28
CA TRP A 46 -6.25 -2.15 5.33
C TRP A 46 -5.79 -1.86 6.76
N SER A 47 -6.65 -1.94 7.78
CA SER A 47 -6.23 -1.77 9.19
C SER A 47 -5.41 -2.95 9.71
N VAL A 48 -5.64 -4.16 9.20
CA VAL A 48 -4.94 -5.39 9.61
C VAL A 48 -3.67 -5.61 8.78
N THR A 49 -3.66 -5.22 7.50
CA THR A 49 -2.47 -5.28 6.63
C THR A 49 -1.62 -4.02 6.68
N GLY A 50 -2.20 -2.90 7.12
CA GLY A 50 -1.57 -1.58 7.30
C GLY A 50 -1.36 -1.23 8.76
N GLY A 51 -1.11 -2.24 9.61
CA GLY A 51 -0.73 -2.08 11.02
C GLY A 51 0.68 -1.49 11.21
N SER A 52 1.04 -0.48 10.43
CA SER A 52 2.23 0.35 10.64
C SER A 52 1.70 1.70 11.11
N GLY A 53 1.48 1.82 12.42
CA GLY A 53 0.85 2.98 13.05
C GLY A 53 1.56 4.28 12.70
N GLU A 54 0.83 5.38 12.61
CA GLU A 54 1.45 6.70 12.41
C GLU A 54 2.50 6.98 13.49
N GLY A 55 3.66 7.52 13.09
CA GLY A 55 4.69 8.00 14.02
C GLY A 55 6.04 7.27 13.98
N PRO A 56 6.96 7.64 14.89
CA PRO A 56 8.39 7.32 14.79
C PRO A 56 8.71 5.82 14.76
N ALA A 57 7.92 5.03 15.50
CA ALA A 57 8.09 3.59 15.54
C ALA A 57 7.79 2.91 14.20
N ALA A 58 6.84 3.42 13.41
CA ALA A 58 6.57 2.86 12.09
C ALA A 58 7.62 3.24 11.08
N ASP A 59 8.14 4.48 11.13
CA ASP A 59 9.26 4.89 10.28
C ASP A 59 10.48 3.99 10.53
N VAL A 60 10.78 3.70 11.80
CA VAL A 60 11.82 2.72 12.18
C VAL A 60 11.51 1.32 11.65
N SER A 61 10.27 0.84 11.80
CA SER A 61 9.90 -0.50 11.30
C SER A 61 10.04 -0.59 9.78
N ALA A 62 9.69 0.47 9.06
CA ALA A 62 9.80 0.55 7.61
C ALA A 62 11.27 0.66 7.17
N ALA A 63 12.09 1.42 7.88
CA ALA A 63 13.53 1.50 7.66
C ALA A 63 14.20 0.13 7.83
N CYS A 64 13.92 -0.57 8.93
CA CYS A 64 14.43 -1.91 9.19
C CYS A 64 13.98 -2.91 8.11
N ALA A 65 12.70 -2.89 7.73
CA ALA A 65 12.17 -3.77 6.69
C ALA A 65 12.76 -3.47 5.29
N ALA A 66 13.15 -2.23 5.02
CA ALA A 66 13.83 -1.87 3.77
C ALA A 66 15.27 -2.43 3.72
N ILE A 67 15.97 -2.39 4.85
CA ILE A 67 17.33 -2.95 5.00
C ILE A 67 17.29 -4.48 4.94
N GLU A 68 16.32 -5.12 5.60
CA GLU A 68 16.17 -6.58 5.57
C GLU A 68 16.00 -7.12 4.14
N ARG A 69 15.25 -6.39 3.30
CA ARG A 69 15.07 -6.72 1.87
C ARG A 69 16.26 -6.31 0.99
N THR A 70 17.23 -5.59 1.54
CA THR A 70 18.37 -5.01 0.81
C THR A 70 19.67 -5.19 1.62
N PRO A 71 20.14 -6.43 1.82
CA PRO A 71 21.21 -6.73 2.78
C PRO A 71 22.57 -6.13 2.40
N ALA A 72 22.76 -5.72 1.15
CA ALA A 72 23.98 -5.07 0.68
C ALA A 72 23.67 -3.81 -0.14
N LEU A 73 24.50 -2.79 0.05
CA LEU A 73 24.68 -1.70 -0.91
C LEU A 73 25.54 -2.23 -2.05
N LEU A 74 24.90 -2.61 -3.16
CA LEU A 74 25.62 -3.17 -4.30
C LEU A 74 26.31 -2.02 -5.07
N PRO A 75 27.65 -2.07 -5.22
CA PRO A 75 28.42 -0.91 -5.66
C PRO A 75 28.32 -0.59 -7.15
N GLU A 76 27.77 -1.47 -7.99
CA GLU A 76 27.78 -1.27 -9.45
C GLU A 76 26.41 -1.52 -10.09
N GLY A 77 25.89 -0.50 -10.81
CA GLY A 77 24.69 -0.59 -11.64
C GLY A 77 23.34 -0.68 -10.91
N ASP A 78 23.32 -1.05 -9.62
CA ASP A 78 22.10 -1.22 -8.85
C ASP A 78 21.73 0.03 -8.02
N PHE A 79 21.18 1.03 -8.69
CA PHE A 79 20.59 2.20 -8.03
C PHE A 79 19.34 1.86 -7.20
N ALA A 80 18.74 0.67 -7.34
CA ALA A 80 17.61 0.29 -6.51
C ALA A 80 18.08 0.01 -5.08
N SER A 81 19.22 -0.66 -4.90
CA SER A 81 19.80 -0.86 -3.57
C SER A 81 20.11 0.49 -2.89
N LEU A 82 20.77 1.41 -3.59
CA LEU A 82 21.10 2.75 -3.07
C LEU A 82 19.84 3.55 -2.69
N ARG A 83 18.79 3.49 -3.52
CA ARG A 83 17.52 4.17 -3.22
C ARG A 83 16.81 3.57 -2.00
N ARG A 84 16.82 2.25 -1.83
CA ARG A 84 16.22 1.59 -0.66
C ARG A 84 16.98 1.93 0.63
N TRP A 85 18.31 1.93 0.58
CA TRP A 85 19.15 2.36 1.70
C TRP A 85 18.98 3.84 2.02
N GLY A 86 18.89 4.71 1.01
CA GLY A 86 18.57 6.12 1.19
C GLY A 86 17.21 6.32 1.86
N ALA A 87 16.17 5.64 1.36
CA ALA A 87 14.84 5.70 1.97
C ALA A 87 14.83 5.21 3.43
N ALA A 88 15.55 4.13 3.74
CA ALA A 88 15.69 3.66 5.12
C ALA A 88 16.38 4.69 6.02
N ALA A 89 17.40 5.39 5.51
CA ALA A 89 18.10 6.43 6.26
C ALA A 89 17.18 7.63 6.55
N GLU A 90 16.40 8.10 5.57
CA GLU A 90 15.47 9.21 5.75
C GLU A 90 14.35 8.88 6.75
N LEU A 91 13.80 7.65 6.68
CA LEU A 91 12.79 7.18 7.65
C LEU A 91 13.36 7.14 9.08
N ALA A 92 14.55 6.59 9.25
CA ALA A 92 15.20 6.56 10.56
C ALA A 92 15.53 7.97 11.09
N ALA A 93 15.92 8.90 10.20
CA ALA A 93 16.14 10.29 10.54
C ALA A 93 14.84 10.98 10.98
N ALA A 94 13.74 10.81 10.24
CA ALA A 94 12.42 11.33 10.59
C ALA A 94 11.95 10.81 11.96
N ALA A 95 12.14 9.52 12.24
CA ALA A 95 11.85 8.95 13.55
C ALA A 95 12.68 9.62 14.66
N ALA A 96 13.97 9.86 14.42
CA ALA A 96 14.89 10.48 15.37
C ALA A 96 14.67 12.00 15.56
N GLU A 97 14.02 12.67 14.61
CA GLU A 97 13.57 14.06 14.77
C GLU A 97 12.47 14.17 15.83
N VAL A 98 11.54 13.21 15.83
CA VAL A 98 10.41 13.17 16.76
C VAL A 98 10.79 12.52 18.09
N ASP A 99 11.54 11.41 18.07
CA ASP A 99 12.00 10.69 19.25
C ASP A 99 13.51 10.42 19.20
N LYS A 100 14.25 11.16 20.03
CA LYS A 100 15.72 11.11 20.10
C LYS A 100 16.28 9.75 20.52
N SER A 101 15.47 8.86 21.09
CA SER A 101 15.92 7.48 21.39
C SER A 101 16.29 6.69 20.14
N TYR A 102 15.79 7.08 18.96
CA TYR A 102 16.13 6.47 17.67
C TYR A 102 17.40 7.03 17.01
N GLN A 103 18.03 8.05 17.58
CA GLN A 103 19.25 8.66 17.01
C GLN A 103 20.36 7.63 16.71
N PRO A 104 20.69 6.67 17.62
CA PRO A 104 21.73 5.68 17.34
C PRO A 104 21.42 4.80 16.13
N LEU A 105 20.12 4.52 15.89
CA LEU A 105 19.68 3.75 14.72
C LEU A 105 19.82 4.59 13.44
N ALA A 106 19.38 5.85 13.46
CA ALA A 106 19.53 6.75 12.33
C ALA A 106 21.00 6.92 11.91
N ASP A 107 21.89 7.07 12.89
CA ASP A 107 23.33 7.16 12.66
C ASP A 107 23.90 5.86 12.07
N ALA A 108 23.45 4.70 12.57
CA ALA A 108 23.89 3.40 12.06
C ALA A 108 23.45 3.16 10.60
N ILE A 109 22.23 3.53 10.25
CA ILE A 109 21.66 3.34 8.90
C ILE A 109 22.23 4.33 7.89
N SER A 110 22.50 5.57 8.30
CA SER A 110 23.04 6.61 7.41
C SER A 110 24.52 6.37 7.05
N LYS A 111 25.29 5.72 7.93
CA LYS A 111 26.74 5.55 7.77
C LYS A 111 27.14 4.80 6.48
N PRO A 112 26.52 3.67 6.09
CA PRO A 112 26.80 3.01 4.81
C PRO A 112 26.54 3.90 3.59
N VAL A 113 25.45 4.68 3.60
CA VAL A 113 25.12 5.62 2.52
C VAL A 113 26.16 6.74 2.44
N HIS A 114 26.62 7.24 3.59
CA HIS A 114 27.67 8.26 3.64
C HIS A 114 29.01 7.73 3.12
N ILE A 115 29.39 6.50 3.49
CA ILE A 115 30.58 5.84 2.96
C ILE A 115 30.47 5.70 1.44
N TYR A 116 29.37 5.17 0.93
CA TYR A 116 29.16 5.05 -0.52
C TYR A 116 29.29 6.39 -1.24
N ARG A 117 28.64 7.45 -0.74
CA ARG A 117 28.69 8.78 -1.34
C ARG A 117 30.08 9.43 -1.29
N SER A 118 30.88 9.13 -0.27
CA SER A 118 32.23 9.68 -0.11
C SER A 118 33.28 8.92 -0.90
N THR A 119 33.05 7.65 -1.23
CA THR A 119 33.97 6.84 -2.04
C THR A 119 33.57 6.79 -3.52
N PHE A 120 32.32 7.10 -3.87
CA PHE A 120 31.86 7.14 -5.25
C PHE A 120 32.59 8.23 -6.06
N GLU A 121 33.23 7.83 -7.14
CA GLU A 121 33.84 8.77 -8.07
C GLU A 121 32.78 9.35 -9.02
N ALA A 122 32.33 10.57 -8.75
CA ALA A 122 31.40 11.33 -9.58
C ALA A 122 32.07 11.87 -10.87
N ARG A 123 32.72 10.99 -11.64
CA ARG A 123 33.49 11.35 -12.84
C ARG A 123 33.32 10.29 -13.92
N GLY A 124 33.54 10.69 -15.17
CA GLY A 124 33.50 9.82 -16.34
C GLY A 124 32.29 10.08 -17.24
N PRO A 125 32.34 9.58 -18.48
CA PRO A 125 31.41 9.98 -19.54
C PRO A 125 29.94 9.63 -19.23
N GLN A 126 29.69 8.51 -18.54
CA GLN A 126 28.33 8.13 -18.14
C GLN A 126 27.75 9.09 -17.10
N PHE A 127 28.55 9.51 -16.12
CA PHE A 127 28.12 10.47 -15.10
C PHE A 127 27.86 11.84 -15.71
N GLU A 128 28.77 12.33 -16.56
CA GLU A 128 28.61 13.60 -17.26
C GLU A 128 27.38 13.60 -18.17
N GLN A 129 27.14 12.51 -18.90
CA GLN A 129 25.95 12.35 -19.74
C GLN A 129 24.66 12.37 -18.90
N ALA A 130 24.64 11.66 -17.76
CA ALA A 130 23.49 11.67 -16.86
C ALA A 130 23.21 13.07 -16.28
N VAL A 131 24.26 13.81 -15.89
CA VAL A 131 24.15 15.20 -15.43
C VAL A 131 23.61 16.12 -16.54
N SER A 132 24.09 15.96 -17.77
CA SER A 132 23.60 16.72 -18.92
C SER A 132 22.10 16.45 -19.15
N ALA A 133 21.71 15.18 -19.22
CA ALA A 133 20.32 14.79 -19.43
C ALA A 133 19.38 15.34 -18.34
N ALA A 134 19.82 15.33 -17.08
CA ALA A 134 19.05 15.92 -15.98
C ALA A 134 18.86 17.43 -16.13
N ARG A 135 19.91 18.17 -16.55
CA ARG A 135 19.82 19.61 -16.83
C ARG A 135 18.87 19.91 -17.98
N ASP A 136 18.95 19.12 -19.05
CA ASP A 136 18.08 19.27 -20.22
C ASP A 136 16.62 19.02 -19.84
N ALA A 137 16.33 18.01 -19.01
CA ALA A 137 14.99 17.77 -18.51
C ALA A 137 14.44 18.96 -17.71
N CYS A 138 15.25 19.55 -16.82
CA CYS A 138 14.84 20.73 -16.03
C CYS A 138 14.67 22.00 -16.88
N ALA A 139 15.45 22.17 -17.95
CA ALA A 139 15.30 23.30 -18.86
C ALA A 139 14.01 23.26 -19.68
N ASN A 140 13.39 22.07 -19.79
CA ASN A 140 12.16 21.82 -20.54
C ASN A 140 10.97 21.41 -19.65
N ALA A 141 11.09 21.58 -18.33
CA ALA A 141 10.05 21.26 -17.34
C ALA A 141 9.09 22.42 -17.10
#